data_AF-A0A1Y2MEG3-F1
#
_entry.id   AF-A0A1Y2MEG3-F1
#
_cell.length_a   1.000
_cell.length_b   1.000
_cell.length_c   1.000
_cell.angle_alpha   90.00
_cell.angle_beta   90.00
_cell.angle_gamma   90.00
#
_symmetry.space_group_name_H-M   'P 1'
#
loop_
_entity.id
_entity.type
_entity.pdbx_description
1 polymer ?
#
loop_
_entity_poly.entity_id
_entity_poly.type
_entity_poly.pdbx_seq_one_letter_code
_entity_poly.pdbx_strand_id
1 'polypeptide(L)'
;MRMAICGMCHFWRKFEIANMDFFRSEGYTRLFDYLDEESGFYYERWGNTPVHSLAVAMLLQPKEVHRFSDFGYVHGGLQYCAHAPSAQARRGGHIIPDVMEKAGVETGCDCTCEEDIRIVEPTCMNRVKSSLG
;
A
#
# COMPACT_ATOMS: atom_id res chain seq x y z
N MET A 1 -14.25 -0.02 21.39
CA MET A 1 -12.77 -0.13 21.28
C MET A 1 -12.26 0.92 20.27
N ARG A 2 -11.14 1.64 20.46
CA ARG A 2 -10.64 2.57 19.41
C ARG A 2 -9.78 1.79 18.39
N MET A 3 -10.18 1.76 17.11
CA MET A 3 -9.41 1.08 16.07
C MET A 3 -8.14 1.87 15.75
N ALA A 4 -7.02 1.44 16.35
CA ALA A 4 -5.70 1.98 16.09
C ALA A 4 -4.91 0.98 15.24
N ILE A 5 -4.66 1.31 13.97
CA ILE A 5 -3.67 0.58 13.19
C ILE A 5 -2.30 0.96 13.73
N CYS A 6 -1.45 -0.02 14.02
CA CYS A 6 -0.10 0.22 14.52
C CYS A 6 0.63 1.25 13.63
N GLY A 7 0.99 2.40 14.21
CA GLY A 7 1.70 3.48 13.53
C GLY A 7 0.89 4.37 12.57
N MET A 8 -0.44 4.28 12.53
CA MET A 8 -1.34 4.95 11.56
C MET A 8 -1.05 4.63 10.09
N CYS A 9 -0.30 3.56 9.83
CA CYS A 9 0.09 3.13 8.51
C CYS A 9 -0.95 2.18 7.90
N HIS A 10 -1.40 2.46 6.69
CA HIS A 10 -2.35 1.62 5.96
C HIS A 10 -1.96 1.58 4.49
N PHE A 11 -2.25 0.46 3.81
CA PHE A 11 -2.08 0.37 2.37
C PHE A 11 -3.04 1.31 1.67
N TRP A 12 -2.58 2.08 0.70
CA TRP A 12 -3.42 3.06 0.02
C TRP A 12 -4.34 2.38 -1.00
N ARG A 13 -5.49 1.90 -0.52
CA ARG A 13 -6.48 1.08 -1.26
C ARG A 13 -7.15 1.71 -2.48
N LYS A 14 -6.81 2.96 -2.82
CA LYS A 14 -7.23 3.54 -4.09
C LYS A 14 -6.72 2.70 -5.27
N PHE A 15 -5.62 1.97 -5.05
CA PHE A 15 -5.18 0.87 -5.87
C PHE A 15 -4.97 -0.40 -5.01
N GLU A 16 -5.61 -1.50 -5.36
CA GLU A 16 -5.42 -2.81 -4.72
C GLU A 16 -5.68 -3.91 -5.74
N ILE A 17 -4.73 -4.84 -5.88
CA ILE A 17 -4.93 -6.11 -6.57
C ILE A 17 -4.79 -7.18 -5.50
N ALA A 18 -5.85 -7.96 -5.31
CA ALA A 18 -5.89 -8.95 -4.24
C ALA A 18 -6.68 -10.19 -4.67
N ASN A 19 -6.37 -11.32 -4.03
CA ASN A 19 -7.13 -12.55 -4.20
C ASN A 19 -8.43 -12.46 -3.39
N MET A 20 -9.58 -12.61 -4.06
CA MET A 20 -10.89 -12.57 -3.41
C MET A 20 -11.11 -13.71 -2.40
N ASP A 21 -10.39 -14.82 -2.51
CA ASP A 21 -10.49 -15.93 -1.56
C ASP A 21 -10.01 -15.51 -0.16
N PHE A 22 -9.07 -14.56 -0.07
CA PHE A 22 -8.68 -13.98 1.21
C PHE A 22 -9.85 -13.24 1.89
N PHE A 23 -10.57 -12.40 1.14
CA PHE A 23 -11.73 -11.66 1.66
C PHE A 23 -12.96 -12.53 1.91
N ARG A 24 -13.03 -13.70 1.28
CA ARG A 24 -14.05 -14.73 1.53
C ARG A 24 -13.63 -15.73 2.59
N SER A 25 -12.40 -15.63 3.11
CA SER A 25 -11.90 -16.54 4.13
C SER A 25 -12.68 -16.37 5.44
N GLU A 26 -12.73 -17.44 6.22
CA GLU A 26 -13.35 -17.43 7.54
C GLU A 26 -12.67 -16.41 8.47
N GLY A 27 -11.34 -16.27 8.39
CA GLY A 27 -10.57 -15.33 9.20
C GLY A 27 -10.94 -13.87 8.93
N TYR A 28 -11.05 -13.49 7.65
CA TYR A 28 -11.47 -12.14 7.28
C TYR A 28 -12.93 -11.87 7.69
N THR A 29 -13.82 -12.83 7.41
CA THR A 29 -15.25 -12.70 7.71
C THR A 29 -15.49 -12.48 9.20
N ARG A 30 -14.85 -13.29 10.07
CA ARG A 30 -14.96 -13.14 11.52
C ARG A 30 -14.43 -11.80 12.03
N LEU A 31 -13.32 -11.31 11.47
CA LEU A 31 -12.79 -10.00 11.82
C LEU A 31 -13.76 -8.90 11.41
N PHE A 32 -14.33 -8.99 10.21
CA PHE A 32 -15.30 -8.01 9.72
C PHE A 32 -16.57 -7.99 10.57
N ASP A 33 -17.15 -9.15 10.86
CA ASP A 33 -18.37 -9.28 11.67
C ASP A 33 -18.16 -8.64 13.06
N TYR A 34 -17.01 -8.92 13.70
CA TYR A 34 -16.66 -8.31 14.98
C TYR A 34 -16.59 -6.77 14.90
N LEU A 35 -16.01 -6.22 13.83
CA LEU A 35 -15.91 -4.77 13.66
C LEU A 35 -17.27 -4.12 13.34
N ASP A 36 -18.16 -4.84 12.66
CA ASP A 36 -19.51 -4.36 12.37
C ASP A 36 -20.37 -4.31 13.64
N GLU A 37 -20.26 -5.31 14.51
CA GLU A 37 -20.93 -5.34 15.82
C GLU A 37 -20.52 -4.17 16.73
N GLU A 38 -19.24 -3.75 16.70
CA GLU A 38 -18.75 -2.58 17.44
C GLU A 38 -19.33 -1.24 16.89
N SER A 39 -20.03 -1.26 15.76
CA SER A 39 -20.70 -0.11 15.13
C SER A 39 -19.78 1.10 14.84
N GLY A 40 -18.46 0.88 14.82
CA GLY A 40 -17.45 1.92 14.55
C GLY A 40 -17.51 2.48 13.13
N PHE A 41 -18.14 1.77 12.20
CA PHE A 41 -18.44 2.29 10.85
C PHE A 41 -19.44 3.45 10.88
N TYR A 42 -20.33 3.50 11.86
CA TYR A 42 -21.43 4.47 11.95
C TYR A 42 -21.18 5.52 13.04
N TYR A 43 -20.72 5.09 14.22
CA TYR A 43 -20.45 6.01 15.33
C TYR A 43 -19.05 6.64 15.26
N GLU A 44 -18.13 6.01 14.55
CA GLU A 44 -16.84 6.60 14.18
C GLU A 44 -16.77 6.80 12.65
N ARG A 45 -15.56 6.78 12.09
CA ARG A 45 -15.34 6.89 10.63
C ARG A 45 -14.34 5.85 10.15
N TRP A 46 -14.59 4.60 10.50
CA TRP A 46 -13.76 3.48 10.08
C TRP A 46 -13.85 3.31 8.56
N GLY A 47 -12.75 3.66 7.87
CA GLY A 47 -12.66 3.44 6.44
C GLY A 47 -12.42 1.97 6.09
N ASN A 48 -12.70 1.59 4.86
CA ASN A 48 -12.35 0.28 4.34
C ASN A 48 -10.83 0.04 4.28
N THR A 49 -10.06 1.10 3.99
CA THR A 49 -8.60 1.10 3.93
C THR A 49 -7.93 0.63 5.22
N PRO A 50 -8.27 1.18 6.40
CA PRO A 50 -7.70 0.71 7.64
C PRO A 50 -8.15 -0.69 8.04
N VAL A 51 -9.40 -1.08 7.76
CA VAL A 51 -9.92 -2.44 8.05
C VAL A 51 -9.16 -3.50 7.25
N HIS A 52 -9.01 -3.30 5.93
CA HIS A 52 -8.25 -4.21 5.09
C HIS A 52 -6.78 -4.30 5.50
N SER A 53 -6.15 -3.16 5.82
CA SER A 53 -4.75 -3.14 6.26
C SER A 53 -4.55 -3.88 7.58
N LEU A 54 -5.50 -3.75 8.50
CA LEU A 54 -5.52 -4.53 9.74
C LEU A 54 -5.67 -6.03 9.45
N ALA A 55 -6.62 -6.41 8.59
CA ALA A 55 -6.82 -7.80 8.22
C ALA A 55 -5.57 -8.43 7.59
N VAL A 56 -4.92 -7.72 6.65
CA VAL A 56 -3.67 -8.16 6.02
C VAL A 56 -2.57 -8.33 7.06
N ALA A 57 -2.39 -7.34 7.96
CA ALA A 57 -1.35 -7.39 8.99
C ALA A 57 -1.56 -8.51 10.02
N MET A 58 -2.81 -8.90 10.29
CA MET A 58 -3.15 -9.94 11.27
C MET A 58 -3.19 -11.35 10.68
N LEU A 59 -3.63 -11.50 9.43
CA LEU A 59 -4.01 -12.80 8.87
C LEU A 59 -3.04 -13.33 7.80
N LEU A 60 -2.20 -12.47 7.22
CA LEU A 60 -1.24 -12.87 6.18
C LEU A 60 0.20 -12.80 6.68
N GLN A 61 1.04 -13.68 6.15
CA GLN A 61 2.48 -13.60 6.32
C GLN A 61 3.06 -12.50 5.41
N PRO A 62 4.17 -11.83 5.79
CA PRO A 62 4.77 -10.78 4.96
C PRO A 62 5.06 -11.18 3.52
N LYS A 63 5.40 -12.45 3.26
CA LYS A 63 5.67 -12.99 1.91
C LYS A 63 4.43 -13.10 1.02
N GLU A 64 3.23 -13.09 1.59
CA GLU A 64 1.95 -13.16 0.88
C GLU A 64 1.47 -11.77 0.42
N VAL A 65 2.15 -10.72 0.88
CA VAL A 65 1.84 -9.32 0.55
C VAL A 65 2.85 -8.81 -0.47
N HIS A 66 2.37 -8.44 -1.66
CA HIS A 66 3.21 -7.91 -2.71
C HIS A 66 3.08 -6.38 -2.82
N ARG A 67 4.23 -5.70 -2.86
CA ARG A 67 4.30 -4.28 -3.23
C ARG A 67 4.76 -4.16 -4.67
N PHE A 68 3.86 -3.72 -5.52
CA PHE A 68 4.20 -3.34 -6.88
C PHE A 68 5.03 -2.06 -6.85
N SER A 69 6.27 -2.18 -7.32
CA SER A 69 7.21 -1.06 -7.41
C SER A 69 7.42 -0.63 -8.87
N ASP A 70 6.81 -1.36 -9.80
CA ASP A 70 7.09 -1.39 -11.23
C ASP A 70 6.13 -0.58 -12.10
N PHE A 71 4.99 -0.13 -11.55
CA PHE A 71 4.08 0.79 -12.23
C PHE A 71 3.94 2.12 -11.49
N GLY A 72 3.85 3.20 -12.26
CA GLY A 72 3.43 4.50 -11.74
C GLY A 72 1.93 4.54 -11.50
N TYR A 73 1.49 5.26 -10.48
CA TYR A 73 0.08 5.42 -10.14
C TYR A 73 -0.20 6.81 -9.59
N VAL A 74 -1.21 7.48 -10.12
CA VAL A 74 -1.64 8.81 -9.66
C VAL A 74 -3.10 8.74 -9.23
N HIS A 75 -3.41 9.32 -8.07
CA HIS A 75 -4.78 9.57 -7.68
C HIS A 75 -4.91 10.87 -6.88
N GLY A 76 -5.62 11.84 -7.46
CA GLY A 76 -5.77 13.16 -6.85
C GLY A 76 -4.41 13.85 -6.74
N GLY A 77 -4.13 14.52 -5.62
CA GLY A 77 -2.86 15.20 -5.39
C GLY A 77 -1.70 14.30 -4.94
N LEU A 78 -1.80 12.99 -5.11
CA LEU A 78 -0.79 12.01 -4.70
C LEU A 78 -0.38 11.12 -5.88
N GLN A 79 0.92 10.88 -6.00
CA GLN A 79 1.49 10.00 -7.02
C GLN A 79 2.54 9.04 -6.45
N TYR A 80 2.61 7.86 -7.04
CA TYR A 80 3.72 6.92 -6.94
C TYR A 80 4.41 6.86 -8.29
N CYS A 81 5.71 7.16 -8.32
CA CYS A 81 6.51 7.08 -9.53
C CYS A 81 7.52 5.96 -9.40
N ALA A 82 7.48 5.02 -10.34
CA ALA A 82 8.48 3.98 -10.46
C ALA A 82 9.73 4.56 -11.12
N HIS A 83 10.91 4.39 -10.51
CA HIS A 83 12.19 4.83 -11.09
C HIS A 83 13.15 3.65 -11.22
N ALA A 84 13.94 3.64 -12.29
CA ALA A 84 15.03 2.68 -12.50
C ALA A 84 16.38 3.40 -12.46
N PRO A 85 17.44 2.72 -11.97
CA PRO A 85 18.76 3.32 -11.90
C PRO A 85 19.37 3.61 -13.29
N SER A 86 18.85 3.02 -14.37
CA SER A 86 19.24 3.33 -15.75
C SER A 86 18.17 2.91 -16.77
N ALA A 87 18.27 3.42 -18.01
CA ALA A 87 17.41 2.97 -19.13
C ALA A 87 17.60 1.48 -19.48
N GLN A 88 18.76 0.89 -19.17
CA GLN A 88 18.99 -0.55 -19.34
C GLN A 88 18.34 -1.36 -18.21
N ALA A 89 18.40 -0.87 -16.98
CA ALA A 89 17.66 -1.41 -15.83
C ALA A 89 16.15 -1.39 -16.06
N ARG A 90 15.63 -0.34 -16.72
CA ARG A 90 14.23 -0.22 -17.17
C ARG A 90 13.80 -1.37 -18.11
N ARG A 91 14.67 -1.82 -19.02
CA ARG A 91 14.40 -2.97 -19.92
C ARG A 91 14.43 -4.32 -19.19
N GLY A 92 15.15 -4.40 -18.08
CA GLY A 92 15.22 -5.60 -17.24
C GLY A 92 14.29 -5.57 -16.03
N GLY A 93 13.37 -4.61 -15.92
CA GLY A 93 12.43 -4.49 -14.78
C GLY A 93 13.10 -4.16 -13.43
N HIS A 94 14.32 -3.62 -13.44
CA HIS A 94 15.04 -3.28 -12.20
C HIS A 94 14.62 -1.89 -11.73
N ILE A 95 13.84 -1.84 -10.64
CA ILE A 95 13.37 -0.62 -9.98
C ILE A 95 14.27 -0.31 -8.78
N ILE A 96 14.41 0.97 -8.44
CA ILE A 96 15.00 1.40 -7.17
C ILE A 96 13.91 1.31 -6.08
N PRO A 97 13.98 0.35 -5.14
CA PRO A 97 13.05 0.33 -4.02
C PRO A 97 13.32 1.52 -3.08
N ASP A 98 12.26 2.11 -2.53
CA ASP A 98 12.30 3.14 -1.47
C ASP A 98 13.06 4.42 -1.82
N VAL A 99 12.80 4.95 -3.01
CA VAL A 99 13.27 6.25 -3.46
C VAL A 99 12.57 7.38 -2.70
N MET A 100 13.33 8.17 -1.94
CA MET A 100 12.85 9.37 -1.23
C MET A 100 12.86 10.63 -2.11
N GLU A 101 13.59 10.62 -3.23
CA GLU A 101 13.89 11.78 -4.08
C GLU A 101 13.92 11.33 -5.55
N LYS A 102 13.48 12.13 -6.54
CA LYS A 102 13.47 11.75 -7.97
C LYS A 102 14.86 11.29 -8.47
N ALA A 103 15.21 10.03 -8.26
CA ALA A 103 16.52 9.45 -8.55
C ALA A 103 16.36 8.37 -9.62
N GLY A 104 17.09 8.52 -10.71
CA GLY A 104 17.04 7.59 -11.85
C GLY A 104 16.09 8.03 -12.96
N VAL A 105 15.95 7.17 -13.97
CA VAL A 105 15.05 7.40 -15.10
C VAL A 105 13.65 6.93 -14.68
N GLU A 106 12.63 7.76 -14.87
CA GLU A 106 11.21 7.38 -14.68
C GLU A 106 10.93 6.06 -15.40
N THR A 107 10.02 5.23 -14.93
CA THR A 107 9.69 3.93 -15.53
C THR A 107 8.19 3.69 -15.60
N GLY A 108 7.76 2.82 -16.52
CA GLY A 108 6.36 2.62 -16.90
C GLY A 108 6.06 3.03 -18.34
N CYS A 109 4.95 2.52 -18.89
CA CYS A 109 4.43 2.90 -20.21
C CYS A 109 3.68 4.22 -20.10
N ASP A 110 4.13 5.24 -20.83
CA ASP A 110 3.50 6.58 -20.88
C ASP A 110 3.36 7.28 -19.51
N CYS A 111 4.12 6.82 -18.50
CA CYS A 111 4.17 7.46 -17.20
C CYS A 111 5.05 8.71 -17.31
N THR A 112 4.45 9.88 -17.07
CA THR A 112 5.15 11.14 -16.81
C THR A 112 4.85 11.56 -15.38
N CYS A 113 5.91 11.71 -14.59
CA CYS A 113 5.79 12.03 -13.16
C CYS A 113 5.70 13.55 -12.98
N GLU A 114 4.49 14.07 -12.78
CA GLU A 114 4.22 15.52 -12.73
C GLU A 114 4.93 16.19 -11.53
N GLU A 115 5.39 17.44 -11.67
CA GLU A 115 6.16 18.11 -10.60
C GLU A 115 5.27 18.70 -9.50
N ASP A 116 4.03 19.04 -9.83
CA ASP A 116 3.05 19.66 -8.94
C ASP A 116 2.25 18.64 -8.11
N ILE A 117 2.35 17.36 -8.43
CA ILE A 117 1.71 16.28 -7.67
C ILE A 117 2.67 15.74 -6.60
N ARG A 118 2.19 15.62 -5.35
CA ARG A 118 3.02 15.14 -4.25
C ARG A 118 3.35 13.65 -4.40
N ILE A 119 4.63 13.30 -4.30
CA ILE A 119 5.08 11.90 -4.27
C ILE A 119 4.75 11.27 -2.91
N VAL A 120 4.22 10.05 -2.93
CA VAL A 120 3.97 9.26 -1.72
C VAL A 120 5.28 8.74 -1.15
N GLU A 121 5.66 9.24 0.03
CA GLU A 121 6.88 8.83 0.74
C GLU A 121 6.76 7.39 1.29
N PRO A 122 7.86 6.60 1.31
CA PRO A 122 7.89 5.23 1.82
C PRO A 122 7.87 5.11 3.36
N THR A 123 7.50 6.16 4.08
CA THR A 123 7.58 6.26 5.56
C THR A 123 6.97 5.06 6.29
N CYS A 124 5.80 4.62 5.85
CA CYS A 124 5.14 3.46 6.45
C CYS A 124 5.84 2.13 6.12
N MET A 125 6.40 2.00 4.91
CA MET A 125 7.13 0.81 4.51
C MET A 125 8.44 0.66 5.31
N ASN A 126 9.14 1.77 5.52
CA ASN A 126 10.37 1.79 6.30
C ASN A 126 10.12 1.34 7.74
N ARG A 127 8.97 1.72 8.34
CA ARG A 127 8.56 1.21 9.65
C ARG A 127 8.33 -0.30 9.64
N VAL A 128 7.57 -0.82 8.68
CA VAL A 128 7.30 -2.27 8.58
C VAL A 128 8.59 -3.07 8.42
N LYS A 129 9.52 -2.62 7.58
CA LYS A 129 10.83 -3.27 7.42
C LYS A 129 11.65 -3.25 8.71
N SER A 130 11.66 -2.13 9.44
CA SER A 130 12.39 -2.02 10.71
C SER A 130 11.84 -2.94 11.83
N SER A 131 10.57 -3.31 11.78
CA SER A 131 9.94 -4.23 12.75
C SER A 131 10.06 -5.71 12.40
N LEU A 132 10.57 -6.03 11.21
CA LEU A 132 10.77 -7.41 10.73
C LEU A 132 12.24 -7.87 10.84
N GLY A 133 13.10 -7.06 11.47
CA GLY A 133 14.53 -7.33 11.70
C GLY A 133 14.83 -7.77 13.13
#